data_AF-A0A2N3AYU3-F1
#
_entry.id   AF-A0A2N3AYU3-F1
#
_cell.length_a   1.000
_cell.length_b   1.000
_cell.length_c   1.000
_cell.angle_alpha   90.00
_cell.angle_beta   90.00
_cell.angle_gamma   90.00
#
_symmetry.space_group_name_H-M   'P 1'
#
loop_
_entity.id
_entity.type
_entity.pdbx_description
1 polymer ?
#
loop_
_entity_poly.entity_id
_entity_poly.type
_entity_poly.pdbx_seq_one_letter_code
_entity_poly.pdbx_strand_id
1 'polypeptide(L)' 'MVTLDQLARELKMPPRDARMLLRLAAKQSKLYPTLGKDHVARQPWQWTPGSKALEEARKALSATSNV' A
#
# COMPACT_ATOMS: atom_id res chain seq x y z
N MET A 1 0.08 11.43 9.05
CA MET A 1 0.71 10.56 8.04
C MET A 1 0.27 9.14 8.33
N VAL A 2 -0.19 8.41 7.33
CA VAL A 2 -0.64 7.03 7.49
C VAL A 2 0.54 6.12 7.17
N THR A 3 0.92 5.28 8.12
CA THR A 3 2.01 4.31 7.94
C THR A 3 1.45 2.97 7.52
N LEU A 4 2.29 2.16 6.87
CA LEU A 4 1.96 0.78 6.56
C LEU A 4 1.52 -0.01 7.80
N ASP A 5 2.22 0.12 8.92
CA ASP A 5 1.89 -0.62 10.15
C ASP A 5 0.50 -0.26 10.66
N GLN A 6 0.09 1.00 10.55
CA GLN A 6 -1.26 1.42 10.90
C GLN A 6 -2.29 0.81 9.95
N LEU A 7 -2.03 0.86 8.64
CA LEU A 7 -2.92 0.29 7.63
C LEU A 7 -3.05 -1.24 7.75
N ALA A 8 -1.94 -1.92 8.01
CA ALA A 8 -1.88 -3.37 8.21
C ALA A 8 -2.66 -3.78 9.47
N ARG A 9 -2.56 -3.01 10.56
CA ARG A 9 -3.37 -3.21 11.77
C ARG A 9 -4.86 -3.01 11.51
N GLU A 10 -5.24 -1.97 10.78
CA GLU A 10 -6.65 -1.73 10.39
C GLU A 10 -7.22 -2.89 9.58
N LEU A 11 -6.41 -3.43 8.66
CA LEU A 11 -6.78 -4.56 7.80
C LEU A 11 -6.56 -5.93 8.46
N LYS A 12 -6.16 -5.98 9.75
CA LYS A 12 -5.80 -7.19 10.49
C LYS A 12 -4.82 -8.11 9.73
N MET A 13 -3.93 -7.51 8.96
CA MET A 13 -2.97 -8.21 8.11
C MET A 13 -1.56 -8.11 8.71
N PRO A 14 -0.71 -9.14 8.55
CA PRO A 14 0.69 -9.04 8.93
C PRO A 14 1.38 -7.90 8.15
N PRO A 15 2.16 -7.02 8.82
CA PRO A 15 2.83 -5.91 8.16
C PRO A 15 3.86 -6.37 7.13
N ARG A 16 4.35 -7.62 7.20
CA ARG A 16 5.20 -8.21 6.15
C ARG A 16 4.42 -8.46 4.86
N ASP A 17 3.25 -9.08 4.96
CA ASP A 17 2.41 -9.41 3.80
C ASP A 17 1.90 -8.15 3.14
N ALA A 18 1.42 -7.20 3.95
CA ALA A 18 1.02 -5.89 3.44
C ALA A 18 2.14 -5.20 2.66
N ARG A 19 3.39 -5.27 3.16
CA ARG A 19 4.57 -4.72 2.47
C ARG A 19 4.86 -5.44 1.16
N MET A 20 4.70 -6.77 1.12
CA MET A 20 4.93 -7.57 -0.07
C MET A 20 3.88 -7.24 -1.14
N LEU A 21 2.61 -7.18 -0.75
CA LEU A 21 1.50 -6.83 -1.63
C LEU A 21 1.65 -5.42 -2.20
N LEU A 22 2.03 -4.46 -1.36
CA LEU A 22 2.29 -3.10 -1.83
C LEU A 22 3.48 -3.01 -2.78
N ARG A 23 4.55 -3.79 -2.58
CA ARG A 23 5.63 -3.88 -3.57
C ARG A 23 5.15 -4.45 -4.90
N LEU A 24 4.25 -5.43 -4.87
CA LEU A 24 3.68 -6.00 -6.10
C LEU A 24 2.80 -4.96 -6.80
N ALA A 25 1.94 -4.27 -6.06
CA ALA A 25 1.08 -3.20 -6.55
C ALA A 25 1.90 -2.02 -7.10
N ALA A 26 3.00 -1.65 -6.45
CA ALA A 26 3.90 -0.58 -6.91
C ALA A 26 4.55 -0.88 -8.26
N LYS A 27 4.85 -2.16 -8.53
CA LYS A 27 5.33 -2.60 -9.84
C LYS A 27 4.23 -2.55 -10.90
N GLN A 28 2.97 -2.67 -10.50
CA GLN A 28 1.82 -2.55 -11.38
C GLN A 28 1.45 -1.07 -11.60
N SER A 29 2.37 -0.29 -12.17
CA SER A 29 2.14 1.13 -12.49
C SER A 29 0.97 1.37 -13.46
N LYS A 30 0.52 0.33 -14.18
CA LYS A 30 -0.70 0.32 -14.99
C LYS A 30 -2.00 0.35 -14.15
N LEU A 31 -1.99 -0.28 -12.99
CA LEU A 31 -3.15 -0.38 -12.08
C LEU A 31 -3.09 0.66 -10.98
N TYR A 32 -1.88 0.99 -10.51
CA TYR A 32 -1.62 1.88 -9.39
C TYR A 32 -0.51 2.90 -9.76
N PRO A 33 -0.85 3.89 -10.61
CA PRO A 33 0.12 4.84 -11.14
C PRO A 33 0.66 5.82 -10.08
N THR A 34 -0.08 6.05 -8.99
CA THR A 34 0.35 6.98 -7.93
C THR A 34 1.10 6.25 -6.82
N LEU A 35 0.73 5.00 -6.54
CA LEU A 35 1.39 4.15 -5.54
C LEU A 35 2.87 3.90 -5.84
N GLY A 36 3.19 3.61 -7.10
CA GLY A 36 4.58 3.40 -7.53
C GLY A 36 5.39 4.69 -7.73
N LYS A 37 4.70 5.82 -7.99
CA LYS A 37 5.35 7.13 -8.17
C LYS A 37 5.75 7.78 -6.85
N ASP A 38 4.89 7.70 -5.85
CA ASP A 38 5.15 8.31 -4.54
C ASP A 38 6.07 7.43 -3.66
N HIS A 39 6.24 6.15 -4.00
CA HIS A 39 7.09 5.26 -3.23
C HIS A 39 8.57 5.35 -3.63
N VAL A 40 9.41 5.66 -2.65
CA VAL A 40 10.87 5.62 -2.80
C VAL A 40 11.40 4.26 -2.35
N ALA A 41 12.16 3.59 -3.22
CA ALA A 41 12.77 2.31 -2.90
C ALA A 41 13.62 2.41 -1.62
N ARG A 42 13.47 1.42 -0.72
CA ARG A 42 14.12 1.32 0.61
C ARG A 42 13.62 2.30 1.68
N GLN A 43 12.65 3.17 1.38
CA GLN A 43 11.96 3.97 2.40
C GLN A 43 10.75 3.21 2.98
N PRO A 44 10.38 3.49 4.25
CA PRO A 44 9.15 2.98 4.82
C PRO A 44 7.96 3.56 4.07
N TRP A 45 6.95 2.71 3.86
CA TRP A 45 5.70 3.10 3.24
C TRP A 45 4.94 4.06 4.16
N GLN A 46 4.78 5.30 3.68
CA GLN A 46 4.08 6.38 4.34
C GLN A 46 3.26 7.12 3.31
N TRP A 47 2.01 7.42 3.65
CA TRP A 47 1.12 8.18 2.78
C TRP A 47 0.53 9.37 3.51
N THR A 48 0.25 10.42 2.76
CA THR A 48 -0.53 11.55 3.26
C THR A 48 -2.00 11.10 3.36
N PRO A 49 -2.68 11.31 4.50
CA PRO A 49 -4.11 11.03 4.60
C PRO A 49 -4.88 11.81 3.52
N GLY A 50 -5.73 11.12 2.77
CA GLY A 50 -6.45 11.68 1.62
C GLY A 50 -5.67 11.70 0.30
N SER A 51 -4.46 11.13 0.23
CA SER A 51 -3.75 11.00 -1.05
C SER A 51 -4.30 9.84 -1.90
N LYS A 52 -4.21 9.98 -3.22
CA LYS A 52 -4.57 8.90 -4.17
C LYS A 52 -3.74 7.63 -3.95
N ALA A 53 -2.46 7.79 -3.57
CA ALA A 53 -1.60 6.67 -3.25
C ALA A 53 -2.09 5.88 -2.01
N LEU A 54 -2.72 6.53 -1.04
CA LEU A 54 -3.33 5.85 0.12
C LEU A 54 -4.57 5.04 -0.28
N GLU A 55 -5.43 5.60 -1.14
CA GLU A 55 -6.60 4.87 -1.66
C GLU A 55 -6.18 3.67 -2.49
N GLU A 56 -5.20 3.84 -3.37
CA GLU A 56 -4.61 2.75 -4.15
C GLU A 56 -3.99 1.68 -3.23
N ALA A 57 -3.32 2.09 -2.14
CA ALA A 57 -2.73 1.17 -1.16
C ALA A 57 -3.79 0.33 -0.46
N ARG A 58 -4.87 0.96 0.04
CA ARG A 58 -6.00 0.26 0.64
C ARG A 58 -6.66 -0.67 -0.37
N LYS A 59 -6.85 -0.22 -1.60
CA LYS A 59 -7.45 -1.04 -2.66
C LYS A 59 -6.60 -2.27 -2.98
N ALA A 60 -5.28 -2.12 -3.11
CA ALA A 60 -4.38 -3.25 -3.35
C ALA A 60 -4.41 -4.27 -2.21
N LEU A 61 -4.47 -3.80 -0.96
CA LEU A 61 -4.49 -4.67 0.21
C LEU A 61 -5.86 -5.34 0.41
N SER A 62 -6.97 -4.63 0.22
CA SER A 62 -8.33 -5.20 0.26
C SER A 62 -8.65 -6.10 -0.93
N ALA A 63 -8.08 -5.85 -2.11
CA ALA A 63 -8.25 -6.75 -3.26
C ALA A 63 -7.69 -8.16 -3.00
N THR A 64 -6.80 -8.30 -2.02
CA THR A 64 -6.16 -9.58 -1.70
C THR A 64 -6.84 -10.31 -0.54
N SER A 65 -7.67 -9.63 0.28
CA SER A 65 -8.36 -10.25 1.42
C SER A 65 -9.58 -11.11 1.04
N ASN A 66 -9.75 -11.46 -0.24
CA ASN A 66 -10.88 -12.25 -0.75
C ASN A 66 -10.46 -13.61 -1.31
N VAL A 67 -9.45 -14.25 -0.70
CA VAL A 67 -9.08 -15.65 -0.97
C VAL A 67 -9.17 -16.45 0.33
#